data_AF-A0A1J0AFD2-F1
#
_entry.id   AF-A0A1J0AFD2-F1
#
_cell.length_a   1.000
_cell.length_b   1.000
_cell.length_c   1.000
_cell.angle_alpha   90.00
_cell.angle_beta   90.00
_cell.angle_gamma   90.00
#
_symmetry.space_group_name_H-M   'P 1'
#
loop_
_entity.id
_entity.type
_entity.pdbx_description
1 polymer ?
#
loop_
_entity_poly.entity_id
_entity_poly.type
_entity_poly.pdbx_seq_one_letter_code
_entity_poly.pdbx_strand_id
1 'polypeptide(L)'
;MTIRETVIAKIQQLPESLLEDISAFIDFIIRNSQAKTVIDSLEDNYSDAWALWFEATDSLEITPQDIPKVPNSEYQQRLLSKYRQQGLDL
;
A
#
# COMPACT_ATOMS: atom_id res chain seq x y z
N MET A 1 -35.92 -20.15 -20.02
CA MET A 1 -34.56 -20.60 -19.72
C MET A 1 -33.77 -19.39 -19.25
N THR A 2 -33.24 -19.42 -18.03
CA THR A 2 -32.43 -18.33 -17.48
C THR A 2 -30.99 -18.43 -17.99
N ILE A 3 -30.26 -17.31 -18.02
CA ILE A 3 -28.84 -17.29 -18.43
C ILE A 3 -28.02 -18.31 -17.61
N ARG A 4 -28.36 -18.46 -16.33
CA ARG A 4 -27.76 -19.45 -15.42
C ARG A 4 -27.99 -20.88 -15.92
N GLU A 5 -29.23 -21.24 -16.28
CA GLU A 5 -29.55 -22.57 -16.83
C GLU A 5 -28.80 -22.85 -18.14
N THR A 6 -28.68 -21.84 -19.01
CA THR A 6 -27.96 -21.97 -20.28
C THR A 6 -26.46 -22.16 -20.07
N VAL A 7 -25.85 -21.48 -19.10
CA VAL A 7 -24.43 -21.63 -18.76
C VAL A 7 -24.18 -23.01 -18.14
N ILE A 8 -25.03 -23.48 -17.22
CA ILE A 8 -24.91 -24.82 -16.63
C ILE A 8 -25.01 -25.91 -17.71
N ALA A 9 -25.99 -25.81 -18.61
CA ALA A 9 -26.15 -26.76 -19.70
C ALA A 9 -24.94 -26.79 -20.64
N LYS A 10 -24.33 -25.62 -20.92
CA LYS A 10 -23.10 -25.55 -21.72
C LYS A 10 -21.92 -26.19 -21.01
N ILE A 11 -21.71 -25.89 -19.72
CA ILE A 11 -20.65 -26.47 -18.88
C ILE A 11 -20.76 -28.00 -18.85
N GLN A 12 -21.97 -28.55 -18.71
CA GLN A 12 -22.20 -30.00 -18.72
C GLN A 12 -21.91 -30.69 -20.05
N GLN A 13 -21.86 -29.96 -21.16
CA GLN A 13 -21.53 -30.49 -22.49
C GLN A 13 -20.04 -30.41 -22.83
N LEU A 14 -19.21 -29.86 -21.93
CA LEU A 14 -17.79 -29.75 -22.15
C LEU A 14 -17.05 -31.07 -21.80
N PRO A 15 -15.94 -31.36 -22.49
CA PRO A 15 -15.07 -32.47 -22.12
C PRO A 15 -14.44 -32.24 -20.75
N GLU A 16 -14.22 -33.33 -20.01
CA GLU A 16 -13.69 -33.34 -18.63
C GLU A 16 -12.43 -32.48 -18.46
N SER A 17 -11.53 -32.50 -19.45
CA SER A 17 -10.30 -31.71 -19.42
C SER A 17 -10.55 -30.20 -19.35
N LEU A 18 -11.61 -29.70 -20.02
CA LEU A 18 -11.93 -28.28 -19.98
C LEU A 18 -12.70 -27.90 -18.70
N LEU A 19 -13.38 -28.87 -18.06
CA LEU A 19 -14.01 -28.64 -16.77
C LEU A 19 -12.97 -28.39 -15.69
N GLU A 20 -11.85 -29.13 -15.72
CA GLU A 20 -10.73 -28.95 -14.82
C GLU A 20 -10.09 -27.56 -14.98
N ASP A 21 -9.88 -27.12 -16.23
CA ASP A 21 -9.37 -25.77 -16.54
C ASP A 21 -10.32 -24.65 -16.05
N ILE A 22 -11.64 -24.83 -16.26
CA ILE A 22 -12.65 -23.87 -15.80
C ILE A 22 -12.67 -23.80 -14.27
N SER A 23 -12.56 -24.95 -13.59
CA SER A 23 -12.51 -25.00 -12.12
C SER A 23 -11.27 -24.29 -11.60
N ALA A 24 -10.10 -24.54 -12.19
CA ALA A 24 -8.86 -23.88 -11.83
C ALA A 24 -8.93 -22.35 -12.05
N PHE A 25 -9.59 -21.92 -13.13
CA PHE A 25 -9.80 -20.50 -13.41
C PHE A 25 -10.73 -19.82 -12.38
N ILE A 26 -11.83 -20.48 -11.98
CA ILE A 26 -12.73 -19.97 -10.94
C ILE A 26 -11.99 -19.83 -9.61
N ASP A 27 -11.22 -20.84 -9.22
CA ASP A 27 -10.39 -20.82 -8.02
C ASP A 27 -9.36 -19.69 -8.05
N PHE A 28 -8.74 -19.44 -9.21
CA PHE A 28 -7.84 -18.31 -9.41
C PHE A 28 -8.54 -16.96 -9.20
N ILE A 29 -9.74 -16.78 -9.76
CA ILE A 29 -10.53 -15.55 -9.58
C ILE A 29 -10.87 -15.34 -8.10
N ILE A 30 -11.32 -16.39 -7.40
CA ILE A 30 -11.67 -16.31 -5.98
C ILE A 30 -10.45 -15.88 -5.15
N ARG A 31 -9.31 -16.56 -5.31
CA ARG A 31 -8.08 -16.22 -4.60
C ARG A 31 -7.63 -14.78 -4.88
N ASN A 32 -7.69 -14.35 -6.14
CA ASN A 32 -7.28 -13.00 -6.52
C ASN A 32 -8.23 -11.92 -5.96
N SER A 33 -9.54 -12.18 -5.95
CA SER A 33 -10.52 -11.27 -5.36
C SER A 33 -10.33 -11.11 -3.84
N GLN A 34 -10.05 -12.22 -3.14
CA GLN A 34 -9.76 -12.21 -1.70
C GLN A 34 -8.46 -11.48 -1.38
N ALA A 35 -7.40 -11.71 -2.16
CA ALA A 35 -6.14 -11.00 -2.00
C ALA A 35 -6.31 -9.49 -2.20
N LYS A 36 -7.11 -9.07 -3.20
CA LYS A 36 -7.42 -7.66 -3.45
C LYS A 36 -8.18 -7.02 -2.28
N THR A 37 -9.20 -7.68 -1.75
CA THR A 37 -9.91 -7.18 -0.57
C THR A 37 -9.03 -7.06 0.68
N VAL A 38 -8.03 -7.93 0.84
CA VAL A 38 -7.07 -7.83 1.95
C VAL A 38 -6.15 -6.62 1.76
N ILE A 39 -5.67 -6.37 0.54
CA ILE A 39 -4.84 -5.20 0.21
C ILE A 39 -5.63 -3.91 0.42
N ASP A 40 -6.85 -3.84 -0.11
CA ASP A 40 -7.72 -2.66 0.03
C ASP A 40 -7.99 -2.37 1.53
N SER A 41 -8.21 -3.40 2.37
CA SER A 41 -8.39 -3.22 3.83
C SER A 41 -7.12 -2.77 4.57
N LEU A 42 -5.94 -3.10 4.02
CA LEU A 42 -4.66 -2.72 4.61
C LEU A 42 -4.33 -1.26 4.28
N GLU A 43 -4.72 -0.80 3.09
CA GLU A 43 -4.54 0.57 2.61
C GLU A 43 -5.33 1.57 3.47
N ASP A 44 -6.57 1.22 3.83
CA ASP A 44 -7.40 2.00 4.77
C ASP A 44 -6.72 2.15 6.15
N ASN A 45 -6.05 1.09 6.64
CA ASN A 45 -5.36 1.09 7.94
C ASN A 45 -4.10 1.97 7.94
N TYR A 46 -3.39 2.05 6.81
CA TYR A 46 -2.21 2.91 6.71
C TYR A 46 -2.55 4.39 6.63
N SER A 47 -3.65 4.76 5.97
CA SER A 47 -4.07 6.16 5.88
C SER A 47 -4.30 6.76 7.28
N ASP A 48 -5.02 6.04 8.14
CA ASP A 48 -5.28 6.48 9.51
C ASP A 48 -4.00 6.52 10.36
N ALA A 49 -3.11 5.52 10.20
CA ALA A 49 -1.82 5.51 10.89
C ALA A 49 -0.92 6.69 10.46
N TRP A 50 -0.92 7.04 9.17
CA TRP A 50 -0.20 8.20 8.64
C TRP A 50 -0.78 9.52 9.12
N ALA A 51 -2.11 9.64 9.17
CA ALA A 51 -2.78 10.83 9.69
C ALA A 51 -2.44 11.07 11.16
N LEU A 52 -2.49 10.01 11.99
CA LEU A 52 -2.12 10.08 13.41
C LEU A 52 -0.64 10.45 13.61
N TRP A 53 0.26 9.89 12.80
CA TRP A 53 1.68 10.24 12.86
C TRP A 53 1.94 11.69 12.46
N PHE A 54 1.24 12.18 11.42
CA PHE A 54 1.36 13.56 10.97
C PHE A 54 0.84 14.55 12.02
N GLU A 55 -0.33 14.30 12.60
CA GLU A 55 -0.88 15.15 13.67
C GLU A 55 0.03 15.16 14.91
N ALA A 56 0.56 14.00 15.29
CA ALA A 56 1.48 13.88 16.42
C ALA A 56 2.81 14.62 16.17
N THR A 57 3.29 14.66 14.93
CA THR A 57 4.54 15.36 14.58
C THR A 57 4.35 16.85 14.37
N ASP A 58 3.22 17.30 13.84
CA ASP A 58 2.86 18.72 13.70
C ASP A 58 2.61 19.38 15.06
N SER A 59 2.06 18.61 16.02
CA SER A 59 1.85 19.06 17.40
C SER A 59 3.15 19.17 18.22
N LEU A 60 4.29 18.70 17.69
CA LEU A 60 5.59 18.92 18.33
C LEU A 60 6.00 20.37 18.11
N GLU A 61 5.74 21.22 19.11
CA GLU A 61 6.37 22.54 19.18
C GLU A 61 7.89 22.36 19.26
N ILE A 62 8.58 22.49 18.14
CA ILE A 62 10.04 22.55 18.11
C ILE A 62 10.43 23.92 18.67
N THR A 63 10.62 23.99 19.99
CA THR A 63 11.17 25.18 20.62
C THR A 63 12.55 25.45 20.02
N PRO A 64 12.89 26.69 19.60
CA PRO A 64 14.21 27.01 19.05
C PRO A 64 15.39 26.68 19.98
N GLN A 65 15.11 26.41 21.25
CA GLN A 65 16.06 26.00 22.27
C GLN A 65 16.44 24.50 22.19
N ASP A 66 15.58 23.66 21.61
CA ASP A 66 15.78 22.21 21.45
C ASP A 66 16.51 21.88 20.14
N ILE A 67 16.66 22.86 19.24
CA ILE A 67 17.47 22.73 18.03
C ILE A 67 18.95 22.82 18.45
N PRO A 68 19.74 21.75 18.31
CA PRO A 68 21.16 21.80 18.62
C PRO A 68 21.81 22.81 17.68
N LYS A 69 22.33 23.93 18.21
CA LYS A 69 23.08 24.94 17.43
C LYS A 69 24.33 24.37 16.75
N VAL A 70 24.76 23.17 17.15
CA VAL A 70 25.83 22.39 16.55
C VAL A 70 25.26 21.03 16.15
N PRO A 71 25.46 20.58 14.89
CA PRO A 71 25.05 19.26 14.45
C PRO A 71 25.56 18.17 15.40
N ASN A 72 24.65 17.43 16.03
CA ASN A 72 24.97 16.39 17.00
C ASN A 72 25.11 15.00 16.35
N SER A 73 24.92 14.90 15.02
CA SER A 73 25.05 13.67 14.25
C SER A 73 25.80 13.88 12.94
N GLU A 74 26.50 12.85 12.48
CA GLU A 74 27.19 12.85 11.17
C GLU A 74 26.22 13.13 10.01
N TYR A 75 24.98 12.67 10.13
CA TYR A 75 23.92 12.93 9.16
C TYR A 75 23.64 14.42 9.02
N GLN A 76 23.45 15.14 10.13
CA GLN A 76 23.22 16.58 10.11
C GLN A 76 24.42 17.35 9.53
N GLN A 77 25.65 16.94 9.82
CA GLN A 77 26.86 17.56 9.24
C GLN A 77 26.92 17.38 7.72
N ARG A 78 26.61 16.18 7.22
CA ARG A 78 26.56 15.90 5.77
C ARG A 78 25.46 16.71 5.09
N LEU A 79 24.29 16.82 5.72
CA LEU A 79 23.18 17.60 5.19
C LEU A 79 23.54 19.09 5.10
N LEU A 80 24.09 19.66 6.17
CA LEU A 80 24.53 21.06 6.21
C LEU A 80 25.61 21.36 5.16
N SER A 81 26.53 20.42 4.95
CA SER A 81 27.56 20.52 3.93
C SER A 81 26.97 20.56 2.52
N LYS A 82 25.91 19.78 2.25
CA LYS A 82 25.21 19.81 0.96
C LYS A 82 24.45 21.12 0.75
N TYR A 83 23.73 21.63 1.76
CA TYR A 83 23.02 22.90 1.66
C TYR A 83 23.98 24.07 1.36
N ARG A 84 25.13 24.12 2.05
CA ARG A 84 26.18 25.12 1.77
C ARG A 84 26.76 25.02 0.36
N GLN A 85 26.98 23.80 -0.14
CA GLN A 85 27.42 23.59 -1.53
C GLN A 85 26.39 24.09 -2.56
N GLN A 86 25.12 24.16 -2.18
CA GLN A 86 24.03 24.66 -3.01
C GLN A 86 23.76 26.17 -2.81
N GLY A 87 24.56 26.86 -1.99
CA GLY A 87 24.41 28.29 -1.72
C GLY A 87 23.18 28.64 -0.87
N LEU A 88 22.65 27.68 -0.11
CA LEU A 88 21.53 27.87 0.80
C LEU A 88 22.08 27.91 2.23
N ASP A 89 21.84 29.02 2.93
CA ASP A 89 22.08 29.12 4.38
C ASP A 89 20.79 28.74 5.13
N LEU A 90 20.95 27.85 6.11
CA LEU A 90 19.92 27.46 7.09
C LEU A 90 19.94 28.42 8.27
#